data_AF-A0A0M2NMV4-F1
#
_entry.id   AF-A0A0M2NMV4-F1
#
_cell.length_a   1.000
_cell.length_b   1.000
_cell.length_c   1.000
_cell.angle_alpha   90.00
_cell.angle_beta   90.00
_cell.angle_gamma   90.00
#
_symmetry.space_group_name_H-M   'P 1'
#
loop_
_entity.id
_entity.type
_entity.pdbx_description
1 polymer ?
#
loop_
_entity_poly.entity_id
_entity_poly.type
_entity_poly.pdbx_seq_one_letter_code
_entity_poly.pdbx_strand_id
1 'polypeptide(L)'
;MKLLLHVCCAPCSTKYIEALREEGLEPTLFWYNPNIHPVTEYCSRRGAMIGYAEEIGAGLLLQDHYGLQISPRYAGGISYAGYQQCLNRHI
;
A
#
# COMPACT_ATOMS: atom_id res chain seq x y z
N MET A 1 -4.22 4.57 24.61
CA MET A 1 -5.23 4.57 23.53
C MET A 1 -4.67 3.78 22.35
N LYS A 2 -5.49 3.09 21.55
CA LYS A 2 -5.03 2.41 20.33
C LYS A 2 -5.60 3.15 19.12
N LEU A 3 -4.74 3.56 18.19
CA LEU A 3 -5.13 4.33 17.00
C LEU A 3 -4.79 3.52 15.74
N LEU A 4 -5.73 3.46 14.80
CA LEU A 4 -5.55 2.85 13.49
C LEU A 4 -5.62 3.94 12.43
N LEU A 5 -4.59 4.05 11.60
CA LEU A 5 -4.48 5.05 10.54
C LEU A 5 -4.57 4.38 9.17
N HIS A 6 -5.61 4.69 8.41
CA HIS A 6 -5.73 4.24 7.02
C HIS A 6 -4.77 5.02 6.12
N VAL A 7 -3.92 4.29 5.39
CA VAL A 7 -2.91 4.82 4.47
C VAL A 7 -3.05 4.17 3.09
N CYS A 8 -2.85 4.94 2.02
CA CYS A 8 -2.84 4.41 0.66
C CYS A 8 -1.51 4.64 -0.08
N CYS A 9 -0.61 5.42 0.52
CA CYS A 9 0.69 5.81 -0.05
C CYS A 9 1.62 6.33 1.04
N ALA A 10 2.87 5.86 1.09
CA ALA A 10 3.87 6.27 2.08
C ALA A 10 4.12 7.80 2.15
N PRO A 11 4.46 8.51 1.05
CA PRO A 11 4.77 9.94 1.10
C PRO A 11 3.60 10.82 1.55
N CYS A 12 2.35 10.38 1.38
CA CYS A 12 1.18 11.17 1.79
C CYS A 12 0.90 11.03 3.28
N SER A 13 1.29 9.91 3.91
CA SER A 13 0.99 9.62 5.31
C SER A 13 2.07 10.09 6.28
N THR A 14 3.30 10.34 5.82
CA THR A 14 4.46 10.63 6.69
C THR A 14 4.20 11.78 7.66
N LYS A 15 3.75 12.93 7.15
CA LYS A 15 3.46 14.13 7.96
C LYS A 15 2.40 13.88 9.04
N TYR A 16 1.40 13.04 8.75
CA TYR A 16 0.35 12.73 9.73
C TYR A 16 0.84 11.76 10.79
N ILE A 17 1.69 10.80 10.42
CA ILE A 17 2.31 9.87 11.37
C ILE A 17 3.24 10.63 12.33
N GLU A 18 4.03 11.57 11.81
CA GLU A 18 4.89 12.45 12.62
C GLU A 18 4.06 13.30 13.59
N ALA A 19 3.03 14.01 13.09
CA ALA A 19 2.17 14.82 13.94
C ALA A 19 1.48 14.01 15.05
N LEU A 20 0.98 12.81 14.74
CA LEU A 20 0.39 11.92 15.75
C LEU A 20 1.41 11.50 16.81
N ARG A 21 2.64 11.19 16.41
CA ARG A 21 3.73 10.85 17.33
C ARG A 21 4.15 12.02 18.20
N GLU A 22 4.18 13.23 17.67
CA GLU A 22 4.43 14.47 18.44
C GLU A 22 3.37 14.69 19.53
N GLU A 23 2.12 14.30 19.26
CA GLU A 23 1.02 14.28 20.24
C GLU A 23 1.07 13.08 21.21
N GLY A 24 2.07 12.20 21.10
CA GLY A 24 2.22 11.00 21.94
C GLY A 24 1.31 9.84 21.54
N LEU A 25 0.78 9.84 20.32
CA LEU A 25 -0.08 8.79 19.76
C LEU A 25 0.70 7.95 18.74
N GLU A 26 0.90 6.67 19.04
CA GLU A 26 1.51 5.73 18.09
C GLU A 26 0.44 5.05 17.22
N PRO A 27 0.36 5.35 15.91
CA PRO A 27 -0.60 4.72 15.01
C PRO A 27 -0.17 3.30 14.61
N THR A 28 -1.12 2.37 14.58
CA THR A 28 -1.00 1.20 13.70
C THR A 28 -1.48 1.60 12.30
N LEU A 29 -0.71 1.30 11.27
CA LEU A 29 -1.02 1.65 9.89
C LEU A 29 -1.89 0.55 9.26
N PHE A 30 -2.89 0.94 8.49
CA PHE A 30 -3.74 0.06 7.71
C PHE A 30 -3.65 0.44 6.24
N TRP A 31 -3.08 -0.43 5.41
CA TRP A 31 -2.94 -0.17 3.98
C TRP A 31 -4.01 -0.87 3.17
N TYR A 32 -4.81 -0.08 2.43
CA TYR A 32 -5.82 -0.59 1.51
C TYR A 32 -6.24 0.49 0.52
N ASN A 33 -6.15 0.24 -0.78
CA ASN A 33 -6.82 1.07 -1.78
C ASN A 33 -6.98 0.32 -3.11
N PRO A 34 -8.15 -0.26 -3.41
CA PRO A 34 -8.38 -1.03 -4.62
C PRO A 34 -8.47 -0.15 -5.89
N ASN A 35 -8.56 1.17 -5.72
CA ASN A 35 -8.72 2.12 -6.84
C ASN A 35 -7.37 2.60 -7.42
N ILE A 36 -6.23 2.15 -6.87
CA ILE A 36 -4.92 2.52 -7.44
C ILE A 36 -4.75 1.76 -8.74
N HIS A 37 -4.62 2.47 -9.85
CA HIS A 37 -4.38 1.90 -11.17
C HIS A 37 -3.25 2.67 -11.87
N PRO A 38 -2.47 2.00 -12.74
CA PRO A 38 -2.49 0.56 -13.05
C PRO A 38 -1.90 -0.30 -11.91
N VAL A 39 -1.97 -1.63 -12.03
CA VAL A 39 -1.49 -2.57 -11.00
C VAL A 39 -0.05 -2.27 -10.57
N THR A 40 0.83 -1.89 -11.49
CA THR A 40 2.24 -1.59 -11.20
C THR A 40 2.39 -0.47 -10.18
N GLU A 41 1.50 0.53 -10.24
CA GLU A 41 1.45 1.61 -9.25
C GLU A 41 0.95 1.10 -7.89
N TYR A 42 -0.05 0.22 -7.87
CA TYR A 42 -0.53 -0.43 -6.65
C TYR A 42 0.61 -1.19 -5.95
N CYS A 43 1.40 -1.98 -6.69
CA CYS A 43 2.56 -2.70 -6.16
C CYS A 43 3.64 -1.76 -5.65
N SER A 44 3.94 -0.70 -6.41
CA SER A 44 4.94 0.30 -6.06
C SER A 44 4.59 0.98 -4.74
N ARG A 45 3.34 1.45 -4.60
CA ARG A 45 2.85 2.08 -3.36
C ARG A 45 2.79 1.11 -2.19
N ARG A 46 2.40 -0.15 -2.42
CA ARG A 46 2.41 -1.21 -1.41
C ARG A 46 3.82 -1.44 -0.88
N GLY A 47 4.77 -1.65 -1.78
CA GLY A 47 6.18 -1.88 -1.44
C GLY A 47 6.80 -0.70 -0.71
N ALA A 48 6.53 0.53 -1.18
CA ALA A 48 6.98 1.74 -0.50
C ALA A 48 6.40 1.88 0.92
N MET A 49 5.13 1.52 1.12
CA MET A 49 4.50 1.53 2.45
C MET A 49 5.12 0.50 3.39
N ILE A 50 5.41 -0.71 2.90
CA ILE A 50 6.08 -1.75 3.69
C ILE A 50 7.45 -1.25 4.15
N GLY A 51 8.29 -0.81 3.21
CA GLY A 51 9.64 -0.33 3.54
C GLY A 51 9.62 0.87 4.48
N TYR A 52 8.69 1.80 4.28
CA TYR A 52 8.54 2.95 5.17
C TYR A 52 8.10 2.54 6.58
N ALA A 53 7.13 1.63 6.71
CA ALA A 53 6.67 1.16 8.03
C ALA A 53 7.79 0.44 8.80
N GLU A 54 8.61 -0.36 8.11
CA GLU A 54 9.81 -1.00 8.67
C GLU A 54 10.85 0.04 9.13
N GLU A 55 11.13 1.04 8.29
CA GLU A 55 12.09 2.11 8.59
C GLU A 55 11.72 2.88 9.87
N ILE A 56 10.44 3.21 10.05
CA ILE A 56 9.97 3.99 11.20
C ILE A 56 9.52 3.13 12.39
N GLY A 57 9.62 1.80 12.28
CA GLY A 57 9.20 0.84 13.30
C GLY A 57 7.69 0.87 13.62
N ALA A 58 6.84 1.24 12.66
CA ALA A 58 5.40 1.30 12.85
C ALA A 58 4.73 -0.04 12.52
N GLY A 59 3.69 -0.40 13.29
CA GLY A 59 2.88 -1.57 12.97
C GLY A 59 2.12 -1.38 11.66
N LEU A 60 2.10 -2.38 10.78
CA LEU A 60 1.43 -2.32 9.48
C LEU A 60 0.49 -3.52 9.28
N LEU A 61 -0.76 -3.23 8.95
CA LEU A 61 -1.78 -4.17 8.53
C LEU A 61 -2.01 -4.00 7.03
N LEU A 62 -1.69 -5.03 6.24
CA LEU A 62 -1.83 -5.04 4.78
C LEU A 62 -3.12 -5.75 4.37
N GLN A 63 -4.01 -5.03 3.66
CA GLN A 63 -5.11 -5.65 2.91
C GLN A 63 -4.73 -5.67 1.43
N ASP A 64 -3.98 -6.68 1.02
CA ASP A 64 -3.46 -6.83 -0.35
C ASP A 64 -4.49 -7.45 -1.30
N HIS A 65 -5.55 -6.68 -1.59
CA HIS A 65 -6.59 -7.08 -2.54
C HIS A 65 -6.82 -5.99 -3.60
N TYR A 66 -6.24 -6.20 -4.79
CA TYR A 66 -6.41 -5.32 -5.95
C TYR A 66 -7.81 -5.42 -6.59
N GLY A 67 -8.42 -6.61 -6.58
CA GLY A 67 -9.82 -6.86 -6.98
C GLY A 67 -10.15 -6.76 -8.48
N LEU A 68 -9.43 -5.96 -9.26
CA LEU A 68 -9.70 -5.79 -10.69
C LEU A 68 -9.05 -6.90 -11.52
N GLN A 69 -9.84 -7.80 -12.11
CA GLN A 69 -9.35 -8.79 -13.08
C GLN A 69 -9.30 -8.21 -14.49
N ILE A 70 -8.09 -8.02 -15.03
CA ILE A 70 -7.92 -7.52 -16.40
C ILE A 70 -7.92 -8.72 -17.36
N SER A 71 -8.88 -8.72 -18.29
CA SER A 71 -8.91 -9.69 -19.39
C SER A 71 -7.72 -9.47 -20.33
N PRO A 72 -7.04 -10.55 -20.80
CA PRO A 72 -5.90 -10.44 -21.71
C PRO A 72 -6.20 -9.63 -22.99
N ARG A 73 -7.47 -9.59 -23.43
CA ARG A 73 -7.92 -8.82 -24.60
C ARG A 73 -7.87 -7.30 -24.40
N TYR A 74 -7.96 -6.83 -23.16
CA TYR A 74 -7.99 -5.41 -22.81
C TYR A 74 -6.70 -4.94 -22.14
N ALA A 75 -5.65 -5.77 -22.12
CA ALA A 75 -4.38 -5.43 -21.48
C ALA A 75 -3.65 -4.26 -22.14
N GLY A 76 -4.00 -3.87 -23.38
CA GLY A 76 -3.76 -2.53 -23.94
C GLY A 76 -2.35 -1.94 -23.74
N GLY A 77 -1.29 -2.76 -23.76
CA GLY A 77 0.10 -2.31 -23.56
C GLY A 77 0.68 -2.52 -22.16
N ILE A 78 -0.10 -2.96 -21.17
CA ILE A 78 0.39 -3.40 -19.85
C ILE A 78 0.92 -4.83 -20.00
N SER A 79 2.17 -5.08 -19.60
CA SER A 79 2.72 -6.43 -19.53
C SER A 79 1.90 -7.28 -18.55
N TYR A 80 1.13 -8.23 -19.09
CA TYR A 80 0.36 -9.19 -18.30
C TYR A 80 1.26 -9.98 -17.32
N ALA A 81 2.53 -10.20 -17.69
CA ALA A 81 3.52 -10.82 -16.83
C ALA A 81 3.84 -9.96 -15.59
N GLY A 82 3.99 -8.64 -15.74
CA GLY A 82 4.21 -7.72 -14.61
C GLY A 82 3.00 -7.64 -13.68
N TYR A 83 1.79 -7.70 -14.26
CA TYR A 83 0.53 -7.77 -13.52
C TYR A 83 0.45 -9.04 -12.65
N GLN A 84 0.74 -10.21 -13.22
CA GLN A 84 0.75 -11.48 -12.50
C GLN A 84 1.86 -11.55 -11.45
N GLN A 85 3.07 -11.06 -11.78
CA GLN A 85 4.19 -11.05 -10.85
C GLN A 85 3.88 -10.27 -9.57
N CYS A 86 3.18 -9.15 -9.69
CA CYS A 86 2.82 -8.36 -8.52
C CYS A 86 1.74 -9.00 -7.65
N LEU A 87 0.69 -9.53 -8.26
CA LEU A 87 -0.42 -10.16 -7.53
C LEU A 87 -0.01 -11.48 -6.88
N ASN A 88 0.95 -12.19 -7.47
CA ASN A 88 1.44 -13.46 -6.94
C ASN A 88 2.61 -13.30 -5.93
N ARG A 89 3.08 -12.07 -5.69
CA ARG A 89 4.01 -11.78 -4.59
C ARG A 89 3.23 -11.70 -3.28
N HIS A 90 2.98 -12.86 -2.68
CA HIS A 90 2.68 -12.94 -1.26
C HIS A 90 3.99 -12.66 -0.50
N ILE A 91 4.06 -11.49 0.14
CA ILE A 91 5.10 -11.17 1.14
C ILE A 91 4.47 -11.47 2.50
#